data_AF-A0A6I4QFW6-F1
#
_entry.id   AF-A0A6I4QFW6-F1
#
_cell.length_a   1.000
_cell.length_b   1.000
_cell.length_c   1.000
_cell.angle_alpha   90.00
_cell.angle_beta   90.00
_cell.angle_gamma   90.00
#
_symmetry.space_group_name_H-M   'P 1'
#
loop_
_entity.id
_entity.type
_entity.pdbx_description
1 polymer ?
#
loop_
_entity_poly.entity_id
_entity_poly.type
_entity_poly.pdbx_seq_one_letter_code
_entity_poly.pdbx_strand_id
1 'polypeptide(L)'
;MVPSPVLGMTRVTLTGPRASDSQIKARNPSPLSVPNLPQTFELKGRDSSGAVVAKYGFKLKQWFVNRGDRVTGVNGHTAWCNGLGYRLVQVSDLTNAVRKSSPSISGAMPSSDGNNYQRQIGAGFFTEWGYMQDYIDADFRYDFYVTSVPKGSSQFNVGASRGYIHSVSSGGSDRGGLCVTP
;
A
#
# COMPACT_ATOMS: atom_id res chain seq x y z
N MET A 1 15.26 -11.94 6.38
CA MET A 1 14.69 -11.55 7.68
C MET A 1 15.85 -11.32 8.63
N VAL A 2 16.09 -10.08 9.06
CA VAL A 2 17.17 -9.75 10.01
C VAL A 2 16.51 -9.17 11.26
N PRO A 3 16.58 -9.84 12.42
CA PRO A 3 16.07 -9.28 13.68
C PRO A 3 17.11 -8.32 14.29
N SER A 4 16.67 -7.15 14.77
CA SER A 4 17.47 -6.23 15.60
C SER A 4 16.86 -6.13 17.00
N PRO A 5 17.64 -6.31 18.09
CA PRO A 5 17.10 -6.27 19.44
C PRO A 5 17.18 -4.85 20.01
N VAL A 6 16.03 -4.23 20.18
CA VAL A 6 15.82 -3.20 21.22
C VAL A 6 14.92 -3.87 22.25
N LEU A 7 15.35 -3.89 23.53
CA LEU A 7 14.79 -4.67 24.64
C LEU A 7 13.27 -4.94 24.51
N GLY A 8 12.90 -6.21 24.28
CA GLY A 8 11.52 -6.70 24.23
C GLY A 8 10.80 -6.61 22.88
N MET A 9 11.33 -5.90 21.88
CA MET A 9 10.69 -5.75 20.57
C MET A 9 11.45 -6.52 19.50
N THR A 10 10.80 -7.51 18.88
CA THR A 10 11.31 -8.17 17.68
C THR A 10 10.69 -7.51 16.46
N ARG A 11 11.50 -6.83 15.64
CA ARG A 11 11.07 -6.31 14.35
C ARG A 11 11.38 -7.32 13.25
N VAL A 12 10.36 -7.69 12.48
CA VAL A 12 10.51 -8.50 11.27
C VAL A 12 10.34 -7.61 10.06
N THR A 13 11.38 -7.52 9.25
CA THR A 13 11.33 -6.81 7.96
C THR A 13 11.20 -7.83 6.83
N LEU A 14 10.13 -7.70 6.05
CA LEU A 14 10.00 -8.40 4.77
C LEU A 14 10.67 -7.58 3.68
N THR A 15 11.72 -8.14 3.08
CA THR A 15 12.39 -7.55 1.93
C THR A 15 11.83 -8.22 0.68
N GLY A 16 11.27 -7.42 -0.20
CA GLY A 16 10.70 -7.91 -1.45
C GLY A 16 11.06 -6.99 -2.60
N PRO A 17 10.43 -7.20 -3.76
CA PRO A 17 10.66 -6.39 -4.95
C PRO A 17 10.35 -4.91 -4.64
N ARG A 18 11.37 -4.07 -4.79
CA ARG A 18 11.27 -2.60 -4.69
C ARG A 18 11.82 -2.03 -5.99
N ALA A 19 11.19 -0.97 -6.50
CA ALA A 19 11.71 -0.26 -7.65
C ALA A 19 13.05 0.41 -7.32
N SER A 20 14.05 0.23 -8.18
CA SER A 20 15.30 0.99 -8.11
C SER A 20 15.08 2.46 -8.48
N ASP A 21 16.05 3.33 -8.20
CA ASP A 21 16.02 4.73 -8.62
C ASP A 21 15.82 4.89 -10.14
N SER A 22 16.43 3.99 -10.94
CA SER A 22 16.26 4.01 -12.40
C SER A 22 14.84 3.59 -12.80
N GLN A 23 14.26 2.58 -12.14
CA GLN A 23 12.88 2.18 -12.38
C GLN A 23 11.90 3.28 -11.95
N ILE A 24 12.11 3.92 -10.80
CA ILE A 24 11.27 5.04 -10.31
C ILE A 24 11.21 6.17 -11.34
N LYS A 25 12.36 6.55 -11.91
CA LYS A 25 12.50 7.64 -12.90
C LYS A 25 11.96 7.28 -14.29
N ALA A 26 11.91 6.00 -14.63
CA ALA A 26 11.45 5.55 -15.93
C ALA A 26 9.94 5.76 -16.12
N ARG A 27 9.52 6.04 -17.36
CA ARG A 27 8.09 6.02 -17.74
C ARG A 27 7.56 4.59 -17.84
N ASN A 28 8.33 3.73 -18.50
CA ASN A 28 8.09 2.29 -18.66
C ASN A 28 9.32 1.55 -18.11
N PRO A 29 9.32 1.17 -16.82
CA PRO A 29 10.46 0.51 -16.19
C PRO A 29 10.59 -0.94 -16.67
N SER A 30 11.75 -1.55 -16.42
CA SER A 30 11.91 -3.00 -16.53
C SER A 30 11.06 -3.71 -15.46
N PRO A 31 10.56 -4.93 -15.73
CA PRO A 31 9.77 -5.68 -14.77
C PRO A 31 10.49 -5.94 -13.44
N LEU A 32 9.70 -6.00 -12.36
CA LEU A 32 10.14 -6.56 -11.09
C LEU A 32 9.73 -8.03 -11.01
N SER A 33 10.40 -8.79 -10.14
CA SER A 33 9.84 -10.07 -9.73
C SER A 33 8.47 -9.82 -9.08
N VAL A 34 7.48 -10.62 -9.46
CA VAL A 34 6.16 -10.60 -8.82
C VAL A 34 6.15 -11.73 -7.78
N PRO A 35 5.94 -11.43 -6.48
CA PRO A 35 5.94 -12.47 -5.47
C PRO A 35 4.72 -13.39 -5.64
N ASN A 36 4.92 -14.69 -5.44
CA ASN A 36 3.84 -15.68 -5.47
C ASN A 36 2.98 -15.55 -4.20
N LEU A 37 1.92 -14.74 -4.25
CA LEU A 37 1.02 -14.47 -3.13
C LEU A 37 -0.33 -15.20 -3.31
N PRO A 38 -1.00 -15.59 -2.21
CA PRO A 38 -0.64 -15.27 -0.82
C PRO A 38 0.37 -16.26 -0.19
N GLN A 39 1.19 -15.77 0.74
CA GLN A 39 2.15 -16.61 1.49
C GLN A 39 1.91 -16.55 2.99
N THR A 40 2.11 -17.68 3.66
CA THR A 40 2.01 -17.80 5.12
C THR A 40 3.41 -17.81 5.72
N PHE A 41 3.63 -16.94 6.71
CA PHE A 41 4.85 -16.87 7.49
C PHE A 41 4.56 -17.29 8.93
N GLU A 42 5.48 -18.03 9.56
CA GLU A 42 5.41 -18.40 10.96
C GLU A 42 6.70 -17.97 11.67
N LEU A 43 6.57 -17.11 12.68
CA LEU A 43 7.64 -16.72 13.58
C LEU A 43 7.62 -17.65 14.79
N LYS A 44 8.76 -18.24 15.13
CA LYS A 44 8.93 -19.13 16.29
C LYS A 44 9.77 -18.44 17.35
N GLY A 45 9.17 -18.14 18.50
CA GLY A 45 9.88 -17.67 19.69
C GLY A 45 10.45 -18.85 20.46
N ARG A 46 11.74 -18.83 20.75
CA ARG A 46 12.45 -19.87 21.50
C ARG A 46 12.91 -19.35 22.85
N ASP A 47 12.84 -20.20 23.87
CA ASP A 47 13.43 -19.91 25.18
C ASP A 47 14.95 -20.16 25.17
N SER A 48 15.60 -19.98 26.32
CA SER A 48 17.04 -20.20 26.48
C SER A 48 17.48 -21.65 26.29
N SER A 49 16.56 -22.61 26.38
CA SER A 49 16.82 -24.04 26.10
C SER A 49 16.71 -24.37 24.61
N GLY A 50 16.26 -23.40 23.79
CA GLY A 50 15.99 -23.58 22.36
C GLY A 50 14.60 -24.16 22.08
N ALA A 51 13.79 -24.44 23.10
CA ALA A 51 12.43 -24.94 22.96
C ALA A 51 11.53 -23.83 22.38
N VAL A 52 10.66 -24.19 21.44
CA VAL A 52 9.68 -23.25 20.88
C VAL A 52 8.56 -23.05 21.90
N VAL A 53 8.46 -21.85 22.46
CA VAL A 53 7.46 -21.50 23.48
C VAL A 53 6.36 -20.57 22.95
N ALA A 54 6.57 -19.98 21.77
CA ALA A 54 5.58 -19.14 21.11
C ALA A 54 5.63 -19.28 19.58
N LYS A 55 4.47 -19.14 18.94
CA LYS A 55 4.33 -19.08 17.48
C LYS A 55 3.43 -17.93 17.09
N TYR A 56 3.81 -17.19 16.05
CA TYR A 56 3.00 -16.14 15.46
C TYR A 56 2.94 -16.33 13.95
N GLY A 57 1.73 -16.51 13.41
CA GLY A 57 1.51 -16.73 11.98
C GLY A 57 0.79 -15.56 11.33
N PHE A 58 1.20 -15.18 10.12
CA PHE A 58 0.45 -14.22 9.32
C PHE A 58 0.50 -14.57 7.83
N LYS A 59 -0.54 -14.16 7.08
CA LYS A 59 -0.66 -14.39 5.65
C LYS A 59 -0.49 -13.08 4.89
N LEU A 60 0.59 -12.95 4.14
CA LEU A 60 0.80 -11.83 3.22
C LEU A 60 -0.05 -12.07 1.98
N LYS A 61 -1.04 -11.20 1.73
CA LYS A 61 -1.99 -11.33 0.61
C LYS A 61 -1.61 -10.51 -0.61
N GLN A 62 -1.03 -9.33 -0.39
CA GLN A 62 -0.72 -8.36 -1.44
C GLN A 62 0.67 -7.77 -1.18
N TRP A 63 1.34 -7.35 -2.26
CA TRP A 63 2.60 -6.60 -2.18
C TRP A 63 2.47 -5.29 -2.92
N PHE A 64 2.99 -4.22 -2.32
CA PHE A 64 2.85 -2.86 -2.83
C PHE A 64 4.21 -2.27 -3.19
N VAL A 65 4.27 -1.54 -4.30
CA VAL A 65 5.48 -0.86 -4.77
C VAL A 65 5.22 0.64 -4.88
N ASN A 66 5.92 1.42 -4.05
CA ASN A 66 5.84 2.87 -4.03
C ASN A 66 6.78 3.49 -5.07
N ARG A 67 6.31 4.52 -5.80
CA ARG A 67 7.11 5.28 -6.77
C ARG A 67 7.90 6.43 -6.14
N GLY A 68 7.95 6.50 -4.81
CA GLY A 68 8.73 7.47 -4.06
C GLY A 68 8.28 8.91 -4.31
N ASP A 69 9.20 9.75 -4.76
CA ASP A 69 8.98 11.19 -4.91
C ASP A 69 8.23 11.61 -6.19
N ARG A 70 8.00 10.66 -7.11
CA ARG A 70 7.45 10.93 -8.43
C ARG A 70 5.95 11.17 -8.37
N VAL A 71 5.57 12.34 -8.87
CA VAL A 71 4.17 12.73 -9.05
C VAL A 71 3.81 12.75 -10.54
N THR A 72 2.69 12.14 -10.87
CA THR A 72 2.06 12.20 -12.20
C THR A 72 0.60 11.79 -12.08
N GLY A 73 -0.18 11.93 -13.15
CA GLY A 73 -1.57 11.49 -13.21
C GLY A 73 -1.73 9.97 -13.33
N VAL A 74 -2.99 9.53 -13.35
CA VAL A 74 -3.38 8.11 -13.43
C VAL A 74 -2.67 7.38 -14.57
N ASN A 75 -2.67 7.94 -15.78
CA ASN A 75 -2.06 7.30 -16.95
C ASN A 75 -0.56 7.05 -16.78
N GLY A 76 0.16 8.02 -16.20
CA GLY A 76 1.60 7.91 -15.99
C GLY A 76 1.97 6.89 -14.91
N HIS A 77 1.14 6.72 -13.89
CA HIS A 77 1.32 5.68 -12.87
C HIS A 77 0.83 4.31 -13.35
N THR A 78 -0.23 4.25 -14.15
CA THR A 78 -0.69 3.01 -14.79
C THR A 78 0.38 2.42 -15.71
N ALA A 79 0.96 3.23 -16.61
CA ALA A 79 2.02 2.79 -17.49
C ALA A 79 3.25 2.28 -16.70
N TRP A 80 3.60 2.99 -15.63
CA TRP A 80 4.70 2.61 -14.75
C TRP A 80 4.45 1.28 -14.02
N CYS A 81 3.29 1.12 -13.38
CA CYS A 81 2.92 -0.12 -12.71
C CYS A 81 2.91 -1.30 -13.69
N ASN A 82 2.30 -1.13 -14.87
CA ASN A 82 2.24 -2.16 -15.89
C ASN A 82 3.64 -2.58 -16.35
N GLY A 83 4.57 -1.62 -16.52
CA GLY A 83 5.96 -1.92 -16.87
C GLY A 83 6.69 -2.74 -15.80
N LEU A 84 6.34 -2.57 -14.52
CA LEU A 84 6.88 -3.40 -13.43
C LEU A 84 6.27 -4.81 -13.38
N GLY A 85 5.18 -5.08 -14.10
CA GLY A 85 4.38 -6.30 -13.96
C GLY A 85 3.33 -6.23 -12.84
N TYR A 86 2.97 -5.03 -12.40
CA TYR A 86 2.01 -4.75 -11.33
C TYR A 86 0.82 -3.98 -11.91
N ARG A 87 -0.24 -3.79 -11.12
CA ARG A 87 -1.37 -2.90 -11.48
C ARG A 87 -1.40 -1.67 -10.60
N LEU A 88 -1.99 -0.58 -11.11
CA LEU A 88 -2.28 0.60 -10.30
C LEU A 88 -3.35 0.26 -9.25
N VAL A 89 -3.14 0.73 -8.03
CA VAL A 89 -4.06 0.53 -6.91
C VAL A 89 -5.46 1.10 -7.17
N GLN A 90 -6.46 0.47 -6.57
CA GLN A 90 -7.83 0.96 -6.46
C GLN A 90 -8.06 1.54 -5.07
N VAL A 91 -9.17 2.26 -4.86
CA VAL A 91 -9.54 2.80 -3.55
C VAL A 91 -9.61 1.69 -2.49
N SER A 92 -10.17 0.53 -2.84
CA SER A 92 -10.28 -0.64 -1.97
C SER A 92 -8.95 -1.34 -1.68
N ASP A 93 -7.90 -1.13 -2.48
CA ASP A 93 -6.59 -1.65 -2.13
C ASP A 93 -5.94 -0.84 -0.98
N LEU A 94 -6.41 0.40 -0.74
CA LEU A 94 -5.75 1.36 0.14
C LEU A 94 -6.49 1.63 1.45
N THR A 95 -7.81 1.75 1.41
CA THR A 95 -8.60 2.24 2.56
C THR A 95 -9.94 1.54 2.67
N ASN A 96 -10.53 1.50 3.87
CA ASN A 96 -11.93 1.15 4.11
C ASN A 96 -12.82 2.39 4.37
N ALA A 97 -12.32 3.58 4.06
CA ALA A 97 -13.07 4.83 4.13
C ALA A 97 -14.36 4.80 3.29
N VAL A 98 -15.39 5.49 3.77
CA VAL A 98 -16.65 5.72 3.06
C VAL A 98 -16.83 7.21 2.80
N ARG A 99 -16.74 7.59 1.53
CA ARG A 99 -17.08 8.95 1.06
C ARG A 99 -18.56 9.00 0.70
N LYS A 100 -19.36 9.66 1.54
CA LYS A 100 -20.81 9.79 1.35
C LYS A 100 -21.22 10.92 0.38
N SER A 101 -20.39 11.95 0.25
CA SER A 101 -20.63 13.08 -0.66
C SER A 101 -20.59 12.64 -2.13
N SER A 102 -21.34 13.30 -3.01
CA SER A 102 -21.30 13.04 -4.45
C SER A 102 -19.95 13.47 -5.06
N PRO A 103 -19.30 12.65 -5.92
CA PRO A 103 -19.61 11.24 -6.18
C PRO A 103 -19.25 10.34 -4.99
N SER A 104 -20.21 9.53 -4.54
CA SER A 104 -19.99 8.63 -3.41
C SER A 104 -19.12 7.45 -3.80
N ILE A 105 -18.27 6.97 -2.89
CA ILE A 105 -17.46 5.77 -3.09
C ILE A 105 -17.07 5.17 -1.74
N SER A 106 -16.98 3.85 -1.71
CA SER A 106 -16.47 3.09 -0.57
C SER A 106 -15.17 2.42 -0.96
N GLY A 107 -14.25 2.31 -0.01
CA GLY A 107 -13.08 1.47 -0.13
C GLY A 107 -13.37 0.00 0.16
N ALA A 108 -12.44 -0.66 0.84
CA ALA A 108 -12.52 -2.06 1.24
C ALA A 108 -13.59 -2.31 2.33
N MET A 109 -13.85 -3.59 2.56
CA MET A 109 -14.65 -4.06 3.69
C MET A 109 -13.76 -4.69 4.78
N PRO A 110 -14.19 -4.68 6.06
CA PRO A 110 -15.36 -3.98 6.59
C PRO A 110 -15.19 -2.45 6.49
N SER A 111 -16.25 -1.77 6.09
CA SER A 111 -16.25 -0.32 5.89
C SER A 111 -16.17 0.43 7.22
N SER A 112 -15.52 1.59 7.19
CA SER A 112 -15.54 2.55 8.29
C SER A 112 -16.81 3.40 8.28
N ASP A 113 -17.05 4.12 9.39
CA ASP A 113 -18.25 4.94 9.55
C ASP A 113 -18.24 6.27 8.74
N GLY A 114 -17.08 6.64 8.19
CA GLY A 114 -16.86 7.93 7.52
C GLY A 114 -15.68 7.93 6.57
N ASN A 115 -15.28 9.11 6.10
CA ASN A 115 -14.27 9.24 5.06
C ASN A 115 -12.83 9.21 5.59
N ASN A 116 -12.54 8.35 6.56
CA ASN A 116 -11.19 8.03 7.05
C ASN A 116 -11.16 6.54 7.36
N TYR A 117 -10.00 5.89 7.29
CA TYR A 117 -9.93 4.48 7.64
C TYR A 117 -10.29 4.25 9.11
N GLN A 118 -10.76 3.05 9.41
CA GLN A 118 -10.76 2.47 10.75
C GLN A 118 -9.88 1.23 10.71
N ARG A 119 -8.87 1.15 11.59
CA ARG A 119 -7.83 0.11 11.56
C ARG A 119 -8.47 -1.28 11.64
N GLN A 120 -8.30 -2.06 10.56
CA GLN A 120 -8.92 -3.37 10.36
C GLN A 120 -8.03 -4.22 9.45
N ILE A 121 -7.90 -5.51 9.78
CA ILE A 121 -7.15 -6.47 8.97
C ILE A 121 -7.97 -6.87 7.75
N GLY A 122 -7.36 -6.90 6.57
CA GLY A 122 -8.00 -7.25 5.30
C GLY A 122 -8.75 -6.11 4.62
N ALA A 123 -8.59 -4.87 5.09
CA ALA A 123 -9.44 -3.73 4.74
C ALA A 123 -8.66 -2.60 4.03
N GLY A 124 -7.61 -2.95 3.29
CA GLY A 124 -6.77 -2.03 2.52
C GLY A 124 -5.46 -1.66 3.23
N PHE A 125 -4.46 -1.28 2.44
CA PHE A 125 -3.09 -1.10 2.91
C PHE A 125 -2.94 -0.02 3.99
N PHE A 126 -3.45 1.19 3.78
CA PHE A 126 -3.38 2.24 4.80
C PHE A 126 -4.25 1.92 6.01
N THR A 127 -5.33 1.16 5.83
CA THR A 127 -6.15 0.68 6.94
C THR A 127 -5.40 -0.31 7.84
N GLU A 128 -4.67 -1.24 7.24
CA GLU A 128 -3.93 -2.27 7.97
C GLU A 128 -2.68 -1.70 8.63
N TRP A 129 -1.94 -0.86 7.92
CA TRP A 129 -0.62 -0.39 8.33
C TRP A 129 -0.66 1.00 8.99
N GLY A 130 -1.71 1.79 8.78
CA GLY A 130 -1.91 3.07 9.46
C GLY A 130 -1.22 4.24 8.78
N TYR A 131 -0.61 5.12 9.58
CA TYR A 131 -0.01 6.36 9.13
C TYR A 131 1.34 6.09 8.43
N MET A 132 1.38 6.23 7.10
CA MET A 132 2.52 5.77 6.31
C MET A 132 3.83 6.51 6.59
N GLN A 133 3.78 7.73 7.13
CA GLN A 133 4.97 8.50 7.45
C GLN A 133 5.67 8.00 8.74
N ASP A 134 5.06 7.09 9.51
CA ASP A 134 5.75 6.36 10.59
C ASP A 134 6.76 5.33 10.06
N TYR A 135 6.66 4.98 8.78
CA TYR A 135 7.53 4.00 8.12
C TYR A 135 8.71 4.71 7.45
N ILE A 136 9.72 5.01 8.25
CA ILE A 136 11.01 5.56 7.79
C ILE A 136 11.59 4.64 6.71
N ASP A 137 12.18 5.22 5.65
CA ASP A 137 12.79 4.55 4.49
C ASP A 137 11.81 3.84 3.53
N ALA A 138 10.49 3.96 3.72
CA ALA A 138 9.48 3.45 2.79
C ALA A 138 9.07 4.46 1.69
N ASP A 139 9.70 5.65 1.71
CA ASP A 139 9.50 6.76 0.77
C ASP A 139 8.05 7.26 0.63
N PHE A 140 7.21 7.04 1.65
CA PHE A 140 5.86 7.57 1.66
C PHE A 140 5.85 9.05 2.00
N ARG A 141 5.16 9.85 1.18
CA ARG A 141 5.01 11.29 1.40
C ARG A 141 3.75 11.59 2.20
N TYR A 142 3.70 12.76 2.84
CA TYR A 142 2.45 13.35 3.31
C TYR A 142 1.64 13.87 2.12
N ASP A 143 1.04 12.94 1.38
CA ASP A 143 0.31 13.22 0.14
C ASP A 143 -0.82 12.20 -0.11
N PHE A 144 -1.56 12.46 -1.16
CA PHE A 144 -2.53 11.56 -1.77
C PHE A 144 -1.87 10.68 -2.82
N TYR A 145 -2.42 9.47 -2.98
CA TYR A 145 -2.02 8.51 -3.99
C TYR A 145 -3.15 8.28 -4.98
N VAL A 146 -2.83 8.33 -6.28
CA VAL A 146 -3.83 8.13 -7.32
C VAL A 146 -4.35 6.70 -7.33
N THR A 147 -5.59 6.53 -7.73
CA THR A 147 -6.20 5.20 -7.93
C THR A 147 -6.71 5.03 -9.35
N SER A 148 -6.95 3.80 -9.80
CA SER A 148 -7.30 3.49 -11.19
C SER A 148 -8.78 3.60 -11.54
N VAL A 149 -9.70 3.62 -10.58
CA VAL A 149 -11.16 3.52 -10.84
C VAL A 149 -11.85 4.89 -10.76
N PRO A 150 -12.22 5.51 -11.89
CA PRO A 150 -13.03 6.72 -11.89
C PRO A 150 -14.51 6.40 -11.60
N LYS A 151 -15.27 7.42 -11.20
CA LYS A 151 -16.74 7.41 -11.15
C LYS A 151 -17.30 8.63 -11.88
N GLY A 152 -17.85 8.39 -13.07
CA GLY A 152 -18.25 9.47 -13.97
C GLY A 152 -17.04 10.30 -14.41
N SER A 153 -17.13 11.62 -14.28
CA SER A 153 -16.03 12.55 -14.58
C SER A 153 -15.06 12.77 -13.42
N SER A 154 -15.13 11.94 -12.36
CA SER A 154 -14.30 12.10 -11.16
C SER A 154 -13.31 10.96 -10.97
N GLN A 155 -12.09 11.32 -10.58
CA GLN A 155 -11.07 10.39 -10.11
C GLN A 155 -10.96 10.47 -8.59
N PHE A 156 -10.49 9.39 -7.96
CA PHE A 156 -10.26 9.35 -6.52
C PHE A 156 -8.79 9.16 -6.19
N ASN A 157 -8.35 9.90 -5.18
CA ASN A 157 -7.06 9.71 -4.55
C ASN A 157 -7.26 9.37 -3.08
N VAL A 158 -6.31 8.63 -2.49
CA VAL A 158 -6.38 8.25 -1.07
C VAL A 158 -5.18 8.81 -0.32
N GLY A 159 -5.45 9.50 0.80
CA GLY A 159 -4.41 10.08 1.63
C GLY A 159 -3.67 9.02 2.45
N ALA A 160 -2.33 9.01 2.39
CA ALA A 160 -1.51 8.03 3.09
C ALA A 160 -1.47 8.20 4.63
N SER A 161 -2.02 9.29 5.15
CA SER A 161 -2.08 9.56 6.59
C SER A 161 -3.26 8.85 7.27
N ARG A 162 -4.48 9.10 6.79
CA ARG A 162 -5.74 8.67 7.40
C ARG A 162 -6.66 7.89 6.46
N GLY A 163 -6.19 7.52 5.26
CA GLY A 163 -7.00 6.82 4.27
C GLY A 163 -8.17 7.64 3.74
N TYR A 164 -8.11 8.97 3.85
CA TYR A 164 -9.17 9.88 3.38
C TYR A 164 -9.31 9.80 1.86
N ILE A 165 -10.55 9.61 1.37
CA ILE A 165 -10.82 9.58 -0.06
C ILE A 165 -11.13 10.99 -0.54
N HIS A 166 -10.28 11.49 -1.43
CA HIS A 166 -10.45 12.79 -2.07
C HIS A 166 -10.91 12.62 -3.52
N SER A 167 -11.95 13.34 -3.92
CA SER A 167 -12.43 13.37 -5.30
C SER A 167 -11.76 14.53 -6.03
N VAL A 168 -11.28 14.28 -7.24
CA VAL A 168 -10.74 15.28 -8.16
C VAL A 168 -11.44 15.17 -9.51
N SER A 169 -11.43 16.24 -10.30
CA SER A 169 -11.93 16.19 -11.69
C SER A 169 -11.12 15.21 -12.54
N SER A 170 -11.71 14.72 -13.63
CA SER A 170 -11.00 13.95 -14.64
C SER A 170 -9.74 14.70 -15.12
N GLY A 171 -8.64 13.98 -15.31
CA GLY A 171 -7.31 14.55 -15.52
C GLY A 171 -6.55 14.85 -14.21
N GLY A 172 -7.28 15.09 -13.11
CA GLY A 172 -6.75 15.19 -11.75
C GLY A 172 -5.60 16.20 -11.56
N SER A 173 -4.97 16.12 -10.40
CA SER A 173 -3.68 16.76 -10.12
C SER A 173 -2.64 15.67 -9.94
N ASP A 174 -1.40 15.94 -10.35
CA ASP A 174 -0.28 15.02 -10.13
C ASP A 174 -0.12 14.70 -8.64
N ARG A 175 0.01 13.40 -8.34
CA ARG A 175 0.06 12.84 -6.99
C ARG A 175 0.95 11.61 -6.95
N GLY A 176 1.21 11.07 -5.77
CA GLY A 176 1.99 9.84 -5.59
C GLY A 176 1.37 8.63 -6.29
N GLY A 177 2.23 7.65 -6.61
CA GLY A 177 1.83 6.40 -7.26
C GLY A 177 2.17 5.19 -6.41
N LEU A 178 1.20 4.29 -6.26
CA LEU A 178 1.39 3.00 -5.60
C LEU A 178 0.90 1.90 -6.55
N CYS A 179 1.70 0.87 -6.73
CA CYS A 179 1.31 -0.32 -7.45
C CYS A 179 1.00 -1.44 -6.47
N VAL A 180 0.18 -2.39 -6.89
CA VAL A 180 -0.11 -3.63 -6.16
C VAL A 180 0.03 -4.82 -7.10
N THR A 181 0.39 -5.98 -6.55
CA THR A 181 0.40 -7.24 -7.29
C THR A 181 -0.93 -7.43 -8.04
N PRO A 182 -0.89 -8.02 -9.25
CA PRO A 182 -2.08 -8.21 -10.09
C PRO A 182 -3.28 -8.80 -9.34
#